data_AF-A0A6A6DGT7-F1
#
_entry.id   AF-A0A6A6DGT7-F1
#
_cell.length_a   1.000
_cell.length_b   1.000
_cell.length_c   1.000
_cell.angle_alpha   90.00
_cell.angle_beta   90.00
_cell.angle_gamma   90.00
#
_symmetry.space_group_name_H-M   'P 1'
#
loop_
_entity.id
_entity.type
_entity.pdbx_description
1 polymer ?
#
loop_
_entity_poly.entity_id
_entity_poly.type
_entity_poly.pdbx_seq_one_letter_code
_entity_poly.pdbx_strand_id
1 'polypeptide(L)' 'VVLFASTIAKPEESIKRERKRPSKTSTNAKYIRLVFGDLAVKVLAIPIFIDLYNLMEVLFGSWKYS' A
#
# COMPACT_ATOMS: atom_id res chain seq x y z
N VAL A 1 1.98 10.90 13.41
CA VAL A 1 2.91 11.09 12.26
C VAL A 1 2.09 11.22 10.97
N VAL A 2 1.37 12.33 10.81
CA VAL A 2 0.57 12.62 9.58
C VAL A 2 1.17 13.83 8.85
N LEU A 3 1.77 14.75 9.61
CA LEU A 3 2.36 16.00 9.12
C LEU A 3 3.63 15.85 8.28
N PHE A 4 4.40 14.76 8.43
CA PHE A 4 5.63 14.56 7.65
C PHE A 4 5.34 14.04 6.24
N ALA A 5 4.29 13.21 6.11
CA ALA A 5 3.83 12.67 4.84
C ALA A 5 3.29 13.77 3.92
N SER A 6 2.48 14.70 4.45
CA SER A 6 1.85 15.77 3.66
C SER A 6 2.83 16.77 3.06
N THR A 7 4.00 16.95 3.69
CA THR A 7 4.95 18.01 3.32
C THR A 7 6.04 17.52 2.37
N ILE A 8 6.31 16.21 2.35
CA ILE A 8 7.39 15.59 1.53
C ILE A 8 6.83 14.70 0.43
N ALA A 9 5.67 14.07 0.64
CA ALA A 9 5.07 13.23 -0.39
C ALA A 9 4.47 14.13 -1.46
N LYS A 10 5.23 14.37 -2.54
CA LYS A 10 4.66 14.77 -3.83
C LYS A 10 3.61 13.71 -4.19
N PRO A 11 2.31 13.99 -4.06
CA PRO A 11 1.27 12.96 -4.19
C PRO A 11 1.12 12.49 -5.65
N GLU A 12 1.71 13.23 -6.58
CA GLU A 12 1.74 12.95 -8.02
C GLU A 12 2.70 11.81 -8.38
N GLU A 13 3.73 11.56 -7.58
CA GLU A 13 4.66 10.48 -7.84
C GLU A 13 4.07 9.14 -7.37
N SER A 14 3.70 8.31 -8.33
CA SER A 14 3.15 6.99 -8.10
C SER A 14 3.97 5.91 -8.80
N ILE A 15 4.07 4.74 -8.15
CA ILE A 15 4.70 3.55 -8.69
C ILE A 15 3.62 2.51 -9.01
N LYS A 16 3.77 1.79 -10.12
CA LYS A 16 2.92 0.65 -10.45
C LYS A 16 3.41 -0.57 -9.70
N ARG A 17 2.55 -1.17 -8.86
CA ARG A 17 2.83 -2.46 -8.22
C ARG A 17 1.70 -3.44 -8.44
N GLU A 18 2.07 -4.70 -8.60
CA GLU A 18 1.12 -5.80 -8.56
C GLU A 18 0.65 -6.01 -7.12
N ARG A 19 -0.66 -6.01 -6.92
CA ARG A 19 -1.28 -6.32 -5.62
C ARG A 19 -2.27 -7.45 -5.78
N LYS A 20 -2.32 -8.30 -4.76
CA LYS A 20 -3.34 -9.35 -4.65
C LYS A 20 -4.63 -8.76 -4.11
N ARG A 21 -5.75 -9.27 -4.61
CA ARG A 21 -7.09 -8.91 -4.13
C ARG A 21 -7.19 -9.22 -2.63
N PRO A 22 -7.58 -8.25 -1.79
CA PRO A 22 -7.65 -8.47 -0.34
C PRO A 22 -8.70 -9.51 0.04
N SER A 23 -8.55 -10.15 1.20
CA SER A 23 -9.52 -11.14 1.72
C SER A 23 -10.90 -10.50 1.93
N LYS A 24 -11.96 -11.31 2.00
CA LYS A 24 -13.32 -10.80 2.31
C LYS A 24 -13.41 -10.19 3.72
N THR A 25 -12.53 -10.60 4.63
CA THR A 25 -12.53 -10.22 6.04
C THR A 25 -11.71 -8.96 6.35
N SER A 26 -11.01 -8.40 5.37
CA SER A 26 -10.31 -7.12 5.56
C SER A 26 -11.33 -6.00 5.80
N THR A 27 -11.02 -5.10 6.74
CA THR A 27 -11.88 -3.97 7.15
C THR A 27 -12.38 -3.14 5.98
N ASN A 28 -11.54 -2.97 4.94
CA ASN A 28 -11.87 -2.20 3.73
C ASN A 28 -12.11 -3.07 2.49
N ALA A 29 -12.32 -4.38 2.66
CA ALA A 29 -12.48 -5.33 1.57
C ALA A 29 -13.61 -4.94 0.60
N LYS A 30 -14.73 -4.44 1.12
CA LYS A 30 -15.91 -4.08 0.30
C LYS A 30 -15.56 -3.05 -0.77
N TYR A 31 -14.85 -1.98 -0.40
CA TYR A 31 -14.49 -0.91 -1.32
C TYR A 31 -13.34 -1.30 -2.25
N ILE A 32 -12.29 -1.92 -1.69
CA ILE A 32 -11.10 -2.26 -2.46
C ILE A 32 -11.43 -3.35 -3.48
N ARG A 33 -12.23 -4.35 -3.13
CA ARG A 33 -12.59 -5.45 -4.04
C ARG A 33 -13.40 -5.00 -5.26
N LEU A 34 -14.11 -3.87 -5.21
CA LEU A 34 -14.79 -3.29 -6.36
C LEU A 34 -13.78 -2.82 -7.42
N VAL A 35 -12.68 -2.18 -6.97
CA VAL A 35 -11.59 -1.74 -7.84
C VAL A 35 -10.90 -2.92 -8.53
N PHE A 36 -10.85 -4.09 -7.87
CA PHE A 36 -10.30 -5.31 -8.43
C PHE A 36 -11.25 -6.04 -9.40
N GLY A 37 -12.57 -5.84 -9.30
CA GLY A 37 -13.55 -6.62 -10.07
C GLY A 37 -13.38 -8.12 -9.82
N ASP A 38 -13.26 -8.91 -10.87
CA ASP A 38 -13.02 -10.36 -10.79
C ASP A 38 -11.54 -10.75 -10.79
N LEU A 39 -10.64 -9.78 -10.93
CA LEU A 39 -9.20 -10.05 -10.98
C LEU A 39 -8.66 -10.41 -9.58
N ALA A 40 -7.95 -11.53 -9.51
CA ALA A 40 -7.25 -11.95 -8.30
C ALA A 40 -5.98 -11.11 -8.02
N VAL A 41 -5.36 -10.58 -9.06
CA VAL A 41 -4.18 -9.71 -9.02
C VAL A 41 -4.41 -8.55 -9.97
N LYS A 42 -4.05 -7.33 -9.57
CA LYS A 42 -4.19 -6.13 -10.39
C LYS A 42 -2.97 -5.23 -10.20
N VAL A 43 -2.50 -4.64 -11.30
CA VAL A 43 -1.49 -3.57 -11.25
C VAL A 43 -2.19 -2.29 -10.81
N LEU A 44 -1.76 -1.74 -9.67
CA LEU A 44 -2.29 -0.50 -9.11
C LEU A 44 -1.17 0.52 -9.00
N ALA A 45 -1.49 1.77 -9.38
CA ALA A 45 -0.64 2.90 -9.08
C ALA A 45 -0.80 3.23 -7.59
N ILE A 46 0.31 3.23 -6.86
CA ILE A 46 0.36 3.56 -5.45
C ILE A 46 1.28 4.77 -5.27
N PRO A 47 0.92 5.75 -4.42
CA PRO A 47 1.83 6.83 -4.06
C PRO A 47 3.13 6.27 -3.50
N ILE A 48 4.28 6.80 -3.94
CA ILE A 48 5.61 6.32 -3.50
C ILE A 48 5.75 6.36 -1.98
N PHE A 49 5.17 7.37 -1.32
CA PHE A 49 5.22 7.47 0.14
C PHE A 49 4.57 6.27 0.86
N ILE A 50 3.45 5.75 0.35
CA ILE A 50 2.81 4.56 0.93
C ILE A 50 3.72 3.33 0.77
N ASP A 51 4.42 3.26 -0.36
CA ASP A 51 5.36 2.18 -0.63
C ASP A 51 6.57 2.22 0.31
N LEU A 52 7.12 3.41 0.53
CA LEU A 52 8.23 3.66 1.46
C LEU A 52 7.85 3.36 2.91
N TYR A 53 6.62 3.70 3.33
CA TYR A 53 6.13 3.37 4.67
C TYR A 53 6.12 1.86 4.92
N ASN A 54 5.58 1.09 3.97
CA ASN A 54 5.56 -0.37 4.06
C ASN A 54 6.98 -0.97 4.03
N LEU A 55 7.89 -0.40 3.23
CA LEU A 55 9.29 -0.85 3.18
C LEU A 55 9.99 -0.65 4.54
N MET A 56 9.79 0.52 5.15
CA MET A 56 10.32 0.82 6.48
C MET A 56 9.77 -0.16 7.52
N GLU A 57 8.48 -0.50 7.49
CA GLU A 57 7.89 -1.49 8.39
C GLU A 57 8.53 -2.88 8.25
N VAL A 58 8.81 -3.34 7.02
CA VAL A 58 9.50 -4.62 6.77
C VAL A 58 10.93 -4.60 7.30
N LEU A 59 11.67 -3.51 7.10
CA LEU A 59 13.06 -3.38 7.55
C LEU A 59 13.16 -3.26 9.08
N PHE A 60 12.33 -2.44 9.72
CA PHE A 60 12.31 -2.31 11.18
C PHE A 60 11.72 -3.53 11.88
N GLY A 61 10.74 -4.21 11.27
CA GLY A 61 10.22 -5.49 11.74
C GLY A 61 11.29 -6.58 11.71
N SER A 62 12.05 -6.69 10.62
CA SER A 62 13.16 -7.64 10.50
C SER A 62 14.28 -7.39 11.51
N TRP A 63 14.52 -6.13 11.89
CA TRP A 63 15.54 -5.77 12.89
C TRP A 63 15.13 -6.12 14.32
N LYS A 64 13.82 -6.19 14.59
CA LYS A 64 13.27 -6.51 15.92
C LYS A 64 13.23 -8.01 16.23
N TYR A 65 13.45 -8.86 15.23
CA TYR A 65 13.41 -10.33 15.34
C TYR A 65 14.72 -11.00 14.86
N SER A 66 15.84 -10.26 14.85
CA SER A 66 17.18 -10.80 14.57
C SER A 66 18.04 -10.86 15.83
#